data_AF-A0A158M2N7-F1
#
_entry.id   AF-A0A158M2N7-F1
#
_cell.length_a   1.000
_cell.length_b   1.000
_cell.length_c   1.000
_cell.angle_alpha   90.00
_cell.angle_beta   90.00
_cell.angle_gamma   90.00
#
_symmetry.space_group_name_H-M   'P 1'
#
loop_
_entity.id
_entity.type
_entity.pdbx_description
1 polymer ?
#
loop_
_entity_poly.entity_id
_entity_poly.type
_entity_poly.pdbx_seq_one_letter_code
_entity_poly.pdbx_strand_id
1 'polypeptide(L)'
;MGKLGRPFPRWRLGLSAAFLSFAFCFDRETSMTALMQQAPVLDLYQDIASVTGEMLVFAQDEDWTQVLDLGRQYIELVEQLRGLEPASPLDDASRAMKYELLVRILENDAAVRDLALPQLARLGDLLGRMKRQQSLLATYGGKARSA
;
A
#
# COMPACT_ATOMS: atom_id res chain seq x y z
N MET A 1 33.77 9.90 -10.53
CA MET A 1 33.31 9.73 -9.14
C MET A 1 31.81 9.91 -9.11
N GLY A 2 31.03 8.86 -8.91
CA GLY A 2 29.58 8.91 -8.76
C GLY A 2 29.14 7.69 -7.97
N LYS A 3 29.22 7.78 -6.64
CA LYS A 3 28.93 6.68 -5.73
C LYS A 3 27.61 6.92 -5.00
N LEU A 4 26.88 5.81 -4.89
CA LEU A 4 25.87 5.47 -3.87
C LEU A 4 24.47 6.08 -4.09
N GLY A 5 23.71 5.43 -4.98
CA GLY A 5 22.28 5.26 -4.73
C GLY A 5 22.13 4.61 -3.35
N ARG A 6 21.49 5.32 -2.42
CA ARG A 6 21.26 4.80 -1.07
C ARG A 6 20.43 3.51 -1.20
N PRO A 7 20.83 2.41 -0.55
CA PRO A 7 20.09 1.17 -0.64
C PRO A 7 18.67 1.39 -0.12
N PHE A 8 17.67 0.89 -0.85
CA PHE A 8 16.29 0.86 -0.37
C PHE A 8 16.23 0.14 0.99
N PRO A 9 15.54 0.69 2.01
CA PRO A 9 15.33 0.00 3.28
C PRO A 9 14.64 -1.36 3.05
N ARG A 10 15.08 -2.38 3.79
CA ARG A 10 14.68 -3.78 3.60
C ARG A 10 13.33 -4.04 4.27
N TRP A 11 12.23 -3.58 3.65
CA TRP A 11 10.86 -3.81 4.10
C TRP A 11 10.61 -5.33 4.23
N ARG A 12 10.52 -5.84 5.47
CA ARG A 12 10.28 -7.26 5.76
C ARG A 12 8.78 -7.53 5.72
N LEU A 13 8.41 -8.52 4.90
CA LEU A 13 7.16 -9.29 4.87
C LEU A 13 5.95 -8.59 4.21
N GLY A 14 5.62 -9.09 3.01
CA GLY A 14 4.24 -9.04 2.50
C GLY A 14 3.87 -7.91 1.54
N LEU A 15 4.78 -7.43 0.70
CA LEU A 15 4.38 -6.64 -0.47
C LEU A 15 3.53 -7.55 -1.37
N SER A 16 2.24 -7.28 -1.48
CA SER A 16 1.41 -7.82 -2.56
C SER A 16 2.10 -7.53 -3.90
N ALA A 17 2.04 -8.47 -4.85
CA ALA A 17 2.72 -8.39 -6.14
C ALA A 17 2.47 -7.06 -6.92
N ALA A 18 1.45 -6.29 -6.54
CA ALA A 18 1.16 -4.96 -7.06
C ALA A 18 2.24 -3.88 -6.76
N PHE A 19 3.08 -4.06 -5.75
CA PHE A 19 4.08 -3.05 -5.34
C PHE A 19 5.48 -3.25 -5.96
N LEU A 20 5.77 -4.44 -6.50
CA LEU A 20 7.12 -4.81 -6.97
C LEU A 20 7.36 -4.50 -8.47
N SER A 21 6.33 -4.09 -9.21
CA SER A 21 6.45 -3.83 -10.65
C SER A 21 7.01 -2.43 -11.02
N PHE A 22 7.35 -1.61 -10.03
CA PHE A 22 7.47 -0.16 -10.17
C PHE A 22 8.87 0.37 -10.55
N ALA A 23 9.90 -0.47 -10.60
CA ALA A 23 11.28 0.02 -10.49
C ALA A 23 12.15 0.02 -11.76
N PHE A 24 11.69 -0.49 -12.93
CA PHE A 24 12.62 -0.67 -14.05
C PHE A 24 11.98 -0.65 -15.43
N CYS A 25 12.06 0.50 -16.12
CA CYS A 25 12.30 0.55 -17.57
C CYS A 25 12.52 2.02 -17.98
N PHE A 26 13.78 2.44 -18.01
CA PHE A 26 14.17 3.80 -18.39
C PHE A 26 15.31 3.71 -19.42
N ASP A 27 14.97 3.65 -20.72
CA ASP A 27 15.88 4.04 -21.81
C ASP A 27 15.11 4.82 -22.90
N ARG A 28 15.79 5.89 -23.31
CA ARG A 28 15.76 6.70 -24.55
C ARG A 28 14.58 7.59 -25.00
N GLU A 29 14.95 8.88 -25.03
CA GLU A 29 14.81 9.89 -26.10
C GLU A 29 13.59 10.85 -26.14
N THR A 30 13.93 12.15 -26.15
CA THR A 30 13.26 13.34 -26.74
C THR A 30 12.34 14.30 -25.92
N SER A 31 12.88 15.53 -25.74
CA SER A 31 12.34 16.91 -25.96
C SER A 31 11.02 17.46 -25.36
N MET A 32 11.16 18.61 -24.67
CA MET A 32 10.24 19.73 -24.33
C MET A 32 8.80 19.48 -23.80
N THR A 33 8.06 18.47 -24.24
CA THR A 33 6.85 17.96 -23.53
C THR A 33 7.21 17.34 -22.18
N ALA A 34 8.45 16.84 -22.11
CA ALA A 34 9.24 16.49 -20.94
C ALA A 34 8.96 17.30 -19.66
N LEU A 35 9.10 18.64 -19.71
CA LEU A 35 9.02 19.47 -18.50
C LEU A 35 7.59 19.56 -17.96
N MET A 36 6.58 19.51 -18.86
CA MET A 36 5.17 19.54 -18.48
C MET A 36 4.69 18.22 -17.86
N GLN A 37 5.43 17.12 -18.05
CA GLN A 37 5.10 15.82 -17.44
C GLN A 37 5.88 15.50 -16.16
N GLN A 38 6.89 16.30 -15.79
CA GLN A 38 7.62 16.12 -14.53
C GLN A 38 6.80 16.54 -13.30
N ALA A 39 6.12 17.69 -13.39
CA ALA A 39 5.22 18.18 -12.36
C ALA A 39 4.08 17.18 -12.03
N PRO A 40 3.30 16.67 -13.00
CA PRO A 40 2.19 15.77 -12.70
C PRO A 40 2.63 14.44 -12.09
N VAL A 41 3.85 13.95 -12.39
CA VAL A 41 4.38 12.75 -11.75
C VAL A 41 4.64 13.00 -10.26
N LEU A 42 5.32 14.09 -9.91
CA LEU A 42 5.63 14.40 -8.50
C LEU A 42 4.37 14.76 -7.70
N ASP A 43 3.42 15.47 -8.31
CA ASP A 43 2.13 15.79 -7.69
C ASP A 43 1.38 14.51 -7.32
N LEU A 44 1.35 13.50 -8.20
CA LEU A 44 0.73 12.21 -7.88
C LEU A 44 1.43 11.47 -6.73
N TYR A 45 2.77 11.48 -6.65
CA TYR A 45 3.45 10.92 -5.47
C TYR A 45 3.12 11.69 -4.20
N GLN A 46 2.98 13.02 -4.30
CA GLN A 46 2.65 13.87 -3.16
C GLN A 46 1.22 13.59 -2.66
N ASP A 47 0.28 13.41 -3.59
CA ASP A 47 -1.11 13.03 -3.28
C ASP A 47 -1.19 11.63 -2.66
N ILE A 48 -0.46 10.64 -3.21
CA ILE A 48 -0.38 9.30 -2.63
C ILE A 48 0.24 9.34 -1.23
N ALA A 49 1.28 10.15 -1.01
CA ALA A 49 1.89 10.34 0.30
C ALA A 49 0.92 11.01 1.30
N SER A 50 0.04 11.90 0.84
CA SER A 50 -1.02 12.49 1.66
C SER A 50 -2.06 11.45 2.05
N VAL A 51 -2.63 10.75 1.07
CA VAL A 51 -3.69 9.74 1.28
C VAL A 51 -3.21 8.63 2.21
N THR A 52 -1.99 8.10 2.00
CA THR A 52 -1.42 7.08 2.90
C THR A 52 -1.15 7.61 4.31
N GLY A 53 -0.83 8.91 4.44
CA GLY A 53 -0.72 9.56 5.75
C GLY A 53 -2.06 9.66 6.46
N GLU A 54 -3.13 10.02 5.75
CA GLU A 54 -4.49 10.05 6.29
C GLU A 54 -4.99 8.64 6.66
N MET A 55 -4.69 7.62 5.83
CA MET A 55 -4.96 6.22 6.16
C MET A 55 -4.29 5.82 7.49
N LEU A 56 -3.06 6.26 7.73
CA LEU A 56 -2.38 5.98 8.99
C LEU A 56 -3.07 6.67 10.18
N VAL A 57 -3.50 7.92 10.02
CA VAL A 57 -4.25 8.64 11.07
C VAL A 57 -5.54 7.89 11.42
N PHE A 58 -6.37 7.55 10.43
CA PHE A 58 -7.61 6.79 10.69
C PHE A 58 -7.34 5.38 11.24
N ALA A 59 -6.27 4.72 10.82
CA ALA A 59 -5.88 3.42 11.37
C ALA A 59 -5.46 3.51 12.84
N GLN A 60 -4.80 4.60 13.25
CA GLN A 60 -4.46 4.86 14.66
C GLN A 60 -5.73 5.06 15.51
N ASP A 61 -6.77 5.65 14.92
CA ASP A 61 -8.08 5.84 15.55
C ASP A 61 -9.01 4.62 15.41
N GLU A 62 -8.52 3.50 14.85
CA GLU A 62 -9.27 2.27 14.56
C GLU A 62 -10.49 2.47 13.62
N ASP A 63 -10.55 3.57 12.88
CA ASP A 63 -11.61 3.86 11.89
C ASP A 63 -11.31 3.15 10.55
N TRP A 64 -11.48 1.84 10.56
CA TRP A 64 -11.22 1.00 9.39
C TRP A 64 -12.15 1.29 8.20
N THR A 65 -13.30 1.91 8.42
CA THR A 65 -14.19 2.34 7.34
C THR A 65 -13.53 3.46 6.53
N GLN A 66 -13.03 4.49 7.21
CA GLN A 66 -12.33 5.59 6.52
C GLN A 66 -11.02 5.13 5.88
N VAL A 67 -10.27 4.22 6.52
CA VAL A 67 -9.06 3.63 5.92
C VAL A 67 -9.38 2.94 4.58
N LEU A 68 -10.49 2.20 4.50
CA LEU A 68 -10.92 1.54 3.25
C LEU A 68 -11.41 2.53 2.21
N ASP A 69 -12.12 3.59 2.63
CA ASP A 69 -12.59 4.63 1.72
C ASP A 69 -11.43 5.38 1.06
N LEU A 70 -10.41 5.77 1.84
CA LEU A 70 -9.15 6.34 1.35
C LEU A 70 -8.36 5.34 0.50
N GLY A 71 -8.42 4.05 0.83
CA GLY A 71 -7.78 2.98 0.05
C GLY A 71 -8.26 2.94 -1.41
N ARG A 72 -9.50 3.33 -1.69
CA ARG A 72 -9.99 3.47 -3.07
C ARG A 72 -9.33 4.63 -3.80
N GLN A 73 -9.23 5.78 -3.16
CA GLN A 73 -8.54 6.96 -3.71
C GLN A 73 -7.05 6.67 -3.95
N TYR A 74 -6.40 5.96 -3.03
CA TYR A 74 -5.04 5.47 -3.21
C TYR A 74 -4.87 4.65 -4.49
N ILE A 75 -5.78 3.69 -4.75
CA ILE A 75 -5.75 2.87 -5.96
C ILE A 75 -5.91 3.75 -7.21
N GLU A 76 -6.86 4.68 -7.21
CA GLU A 76 -7.09 5.59 -8.34
C GLU A 76 -5.85 6.44 -8.67
N LEU A 77 -5.19 6.99 -7.66
CA LEU A 77 -3.96 7.77 -7.84
C LEU A 77 -2.81 6.91 -8.39
N VAL A 78 -2.69 5.65 -7.93
CA VAL A 78 -1.69 4.71 -8.45
C VAL A 78 -1.97 4.35 -9.91
N GLU A 79 -3.23 4.14 -10.29
CA GLU A 79 -3.58 3.87 -11.69
C GLU A 79 -3.33 5.09 -12.59
N GLN A 80 -3.61 6.31 -12.11
CA GLN A 80 -3.24 7.54 -12.81
C GLN A 80 -1.72 7.62 -13.03
N LEU A 81 -0.94 7.31 -11.98
CA LEU A 81 0.52 7.31 -12.05
C LEU A 81 1.07 6.26 -13.02
N ARG A 82 0.42 5.09 -13.15
CA ARG A 82 0.78 4.06 -14.14
C ARG A 82 0.40 4.45 -15.57
N GLY A 83 -0.64 5.25 -15.74
CA GLY A 83 -1.10 5.75 -17.04
C GLY A 83 -0.21 6.86 -17.62
N LEU A 84 0.67 7.47 -16.81
CA LEU A 84 1.64 8.42 -17.31
C LEU A 84 2.71 7.69 -18.15
N GLU A 85 2.85 8.11 -19.41
CA GLU A 85 3.96 7.69 -20.26
C GLU A 85 5.30 8.01 -19.58
N PRO A 86 6.36 7.23 -19.84
CA PRO A 86 7.68 7.49 -19.28
C PRO A 86 8.12 8.91 -19.68
N ALA A 87 7.97 9.83 -18.74
CA ALA A 87 8.41 11.21 -18.89
C ALA A 87 9.93 11.23 -19.12
N SER A 88 10.40 12.29 -19.77
CA SER A 88 11.82 12.65 -19.80
C SER A 88 12.47 12.47 -18.43
N PRO A 89 13.77 12.11 -18.37
CA PRO A 89 14.42 11.83 -17.11
C PRO A 89 14.17 12.97 -16.11
N LEU A 90 13.69 12.61 -14.92
CA LEU A 90 13.59 13.55 -13.80
C LEU A 90 14.98 14.14 -13.54
N ASP A 91 15.05 15.45 -13.28
CA ASP A 91 16.29 16.06 -12.81
C ASP A 91 16.69 15.56 -11.41
N ASP A 92 17.89 15.89 -10.96
CA ASP A 92 18.44 15.36 -9.72
C ASP A 92 17.59 15.73 -8.49
N ALA A 93 17.04 16.95 -8.49
CA ALA A 93 16.16 17.44 -7.42
C ALA A 93 14.83 16.67 -7.38
N SER A 94 14.20 16.47 -8.55
CA SER A 94 12.96 15.72 -8.71
C SER A 94 13.14 14.25 -8.36
N ARG A 95 14.29 13.65 -8.69
CA ARG A 95 14.60 12.27 -8.28
C ARG A 95 14.75 12.14 -6.77
N ALA A 96 15.42 13.10 -6.13
CA ALA A 96 15.54 13.13 -4.67
C ALA A 96 14.16 13.29 -4.00
N MET A 97 13.34 14.22 -4.49
CA MET A 97 11.98 14.44 -3.96
C MET A 97 11.10 13.20 -4.12
N LYS A 98 11.08 12.59 -5.31
CA LYS A 98 10.37 11.33 -5.56
C LYS A 98 10.82 10.22 -4.60
N TYR A 99 12.11 10.12 -4.31
CA TYR A 99 12.63 9.14 -3.36
C TYR A 99 12.09 9.37 -1.95
N GLU A 100 12.13 10.60 -1.45
CA GLU A 100 11.58 10.93 -0.12
C GLU A 100 10.08 10.62 -0.02
N LEU A 101 9.30 10.94 -1.07
CA LEU A 101 7.88 10.61 -1.14
C LEU A 101 7.64 9.10 -1.12
N LEU A 102 8.42 8.34 -1.88
CA LEU A 102 8.34 6.88 -1.89
C LEU A 102 8.65 6.26 -0.53
N VAL A 103 9.67 6.77 0.17
CA VAL A 103 9.98 6.32 1.54
C VAL A 103 8.79 6.57 2.45
N ARG A 104 8.24 7.80 2.44
CA ARG A 104 7.08 8.16 3.27
C ARG A 104 5.85 7.28 3.00
N ILE A 105 5.53 7.02 1.73
CA ILE A 105 4.42 6.14 1.33
C ILE A 105 4.62 4.74 1.94
N LEU A 106 5.81 4.16 1.76
CA LEU A 106 6.10 2.81 2.23
C LEU A 106 6.13 2.69 3.76
N GLU A 107 6.58 3.74 4.45
CA GLU A 107 6.53 3.83 5.92
C GLU A 107 5.08 3.89 6.43
N ASN A 108 4.25 4.73 5.83
CA ASN A 108 2.83 4.82 6.16
C ASN A 108 2.13 3.47 5.95
N ASP A 109 2.33 2.83 4.80
CA ASP A 109 1.70 1.54 4.49
C ASP A 109 2.14 0.43 5.44
N ALA A 110 3.42 0.43 5.84
CA ALA A 110 3.92 -0.51 6.84
C ALA A 110 3.24 -0.30 8.19
N ALA A 111 3.15 0.95 8.65
CA ALA A 111 2.51 1.29 9.91
C ALA A 111 1.01 0.93 9.92
N VAL A 112 0.27 1.19 8.82
CA VAL A 112 -1.13 0.77 8.69
C VAL A 112 -1.27 -0.75 8.80
N ARG A 113 -0.40 -1.53 8.14
CA ARG A 113 -0.42 -2.99 8.24
C ARG A 113 -0.09 -3.49 9.65
N ASP A 114 0.87 -2.86 10.32
CA ASP A 114 1.26 -3.23 11.69
C ASP A 114 0.11 -3.03 12.68
N LEU A 115 -0.79 -2.07 12.43
CA LEU A 115 -2.02 -1.87 13.19
C LEU A 115 -3.12 -2.89 12.82
N ALA A 116 -3.31 -3.17 11.52
CA ALA A 116 -4.41 -3.99 11.03
C ALA A 116 -4.21 -5.50 11.25
N LEU A 117 -3.00 -6.02 10.98
CA LEU A 117 -2.73 -7.46 10.95
C LEU A 117 -2.99 -8.17 12.30
N PRO A 118 -2.59 -7.61 13.46
CA PRO A 118 -2.89 -8.23 14.76
C PRO A 118 -4.40 -8.33 15.03
N GLN A 119 -5.16 -7.29 14.65
CA GLN A 119 -6.61 -7.28 14.83
C GLN A 119 -7.29 -8.35 13.96
N LEU A 120 -6.88 -8.48 12.70
CA LEU A 120 -7.38 -9.52 11.78
C LEU A 120 -7.06 -10.93 12.29
N ALA A 121 -5.85 -11.16 12.80
CA ALA A 121 -5.46 -12.44 13.39
C ALA A 121 -6.37 -12.81 14.58
N ARG A 122 -6.61 -11.84 15.48
CA ARG A 122 -7.49 -12.01 16.64
C ARG A 122 -8.93 -12.34 16.24
N LEU A 123 -9.48 -11.68 15.21
CA LEU A 123 -10.82 -11.95 14.68
C LEU A 123 -10.90 -13.35 14.06
N GLY A 124 -9.88 -13.74 13.30
CA GLY A 124 -9.75 -15.10 12.74
C GLY A 124 -9.81 -16.18 13.82
N ASP A 125 -9.07 -16.00 14.91
CA ASP A 125 -9.07 -16.93 16.05
C ASP A 125 -10.44 -17.03 16.73
N LEU A 126 -11.12 -15.89 16.95
CA LEU A 126 -12.44 -15.86 17.58
C LEU A 126 -13.48 -16.58 16.72
N LEU A 127 -13.53 -16.29 15.43
CA LEU A 127 -14.43 -16.95 14.48
C LEU A 127 -14.12 -18.45 14.38
N GLY A 128 -12.84 -18.82 14.40
CA GLY A 128 -12.41 -20.22 14.42
C GLY A 128 -12.91 -20.97 15.66
N ARG A 129 -12.83 -20.35 16.84
CA ARG A 129 -13.39 -20.92 18.09
C ARG A 129 -14.91 -21.10 18.00
N MET A 130 -15.63 -20.09 17.52
CA MET A 130 -17.09 -20.14 17.38
C MET A 130 -17.53 -21.26 16.42
N LYS A 131 -16.88 -21.40 15.26
CA LYS A 131 -17.16 -22.49 14.31
C LYS A 131 -16.96 -23.87 14.92
N ARG A 132 -15.87 -24.07 15.68
CA ARG A 132 -15.63 -25.33 16.39
C ARG A 132 -16.71 -25.62 17.44
N GLN A 133 -17.14 -24.60 18.19
CA GLN A 133 -18.23 -24.74 19.15
C GLN A 133 -19.56 -25.12 18.48
N GLN A 134 -19.91 -24.47 17.37
CA GLN A 134 -21.11 -24.81 16.58
C GLN A 134 -21.05 -26.25 16.05
N SER A 135 -19.88 -26.69 15.57
CA SER A 135 -19.70 -28.07 15.10
C SER A 135 -19.93 -29.09 16.22
N LEU A 136 -19.40 -28.86 17.42
CA LEU A 136 -19.63 -29.74 18.58
C LEU A 136 -21.13 -29.80 18.92
N LEU A 137 -21.80 -28.65 19.02
CA LEU A 137 -23.23 -28.59 19.30
C LEU A 137 -24.07 -29.32 18.23
N ALA A 138 -23.71 -29.21 16.95
CA ALA A 138 -24.37 -29.93 15.87
C ALA A 138 -24.19 -31.46 15.98
N THR A 139 -22.97 -31.93 16.29
CA THR A 139 -22.69 -33.37 16.44
C THR A 139 -23.43 -33.99 17.63
N TYR A 140 -23.45 -33.32 18.79
CA TYR A 140 -24.13 -33.84 19.97
C TYR A 140 -25.66 -33.62 19.93
N GLY A 141 -26.13 -32.51 19.38
CA GLY A 141 -27.57 -32.22 19.21
C GLY A 141 -28.24 -33.08 18.15
N GLY A 142 -27.53 -33.47 17.09
CA GLY A 142 -28.02 -34.42 16.09
C GLY A 142 -28.16 -35.84 16.64
N LYS A 143 -27.23 -36.26 17.50
CA LYS A 143 -27.23 -37.59 18.12
C LYS A 143 -28.36 -37.79 19.15
N ALA A 144 -28.82 -36.71 19.78
CA ALA A 144 -29.93 -36.75 20.75
C ALA A 144 -31.33 -36.81 20.11
N ARG A 145 -31.46 -36.60 18.79
CA ARG A 145 -32.76 -36.58 18.08
C ARG A 145 -33.02 -37.85 17.25
N SER A 146 -32.05 -38.76 17.19
CA SER A 146 -32.11 -40.02 16.42
C SER A 146 -32.12 -41.27 17.32
N ALA A 147 -32.57 -41.14 18.57
CA ALA A 147 -32.80 -42.23 19.52
C ALA A 147 -34.25 -42.15 20.01
#